data_AF-A0A223HLT4-F1
#
_entry.id   AF-A0A223HLT4-F1
#
_cell.length_a   1.000
_cell.length_b   1.000
_cell.length_c   1.000
_cell.angle_alpha   90.00
_cell.angle_beta   90.00
_cell.angle_gamma   90.00
#
_symmetry.space_group_name_H-M   'P 1'
#
loop_
_entity.id
_entity.type
_entity.pdbx_description
1 polymer ?
#
loop_
_entity_poly.entity_id
_entity_poly.type
_entity_poly.pdbx_seq_one_letter_code
_entity_poly.pdbx_strand_id
1 'polypeptide(L)'
;MMKRRKWLISLVVLGVIMGFSVPKPKAGINGDVSLDSLAVRDTVALPPLSYSMKVGKDTLILPDSSKAWNNFFNELDSLRAGKDTAITIVQLGDSHIQAGHLSGRVMRLFQQAFGNAGRGWIAPFKLSKTNEPDDYFIKSVAKDWIAGRCIQHVRKTPIGIGGIGIKSVSPSINLDVVITPNNGAGYEFNEAILYRGEKSMPMLPAGALKDSVQTFRADTVCVPGVLADTFRISCLTDTLQLQSTRRKEGTNTLRPASSFTNLYYGLTLKNGGRGILYHSIGVNGAMYVNYTDEAYVRQLALLKPSLLIISMGTNETFGRRFNTDEFSGQIEAFLALVKKELPNTAILLTTPPECYRRVRSGKQRTYVRNDNTERAARAIRNVAKKEEVACWDLFTTTGGKNSCRKWHSSRLMGRDRIHFTKEGYQEQGTLLFRAFMESYNNR
;
A
#
# COMPACT_ATOMS: atom_id res chain seq x y z
N MET A 1 47.21 34.35 -2.37
CA MET A 1 46.32 35.01 -3.34
C MET A 1 44.89 34.94 -2.80
N MET A 2 44.55 35.89 -1.91
CA MET A 2 43.27 35.98 -1.20
C MET A 2 42.35 36.98 -1.92
N LYS A 3 41.07 36.67 -2.09
CA LYS A 3 40.03 37.67 -2.34
C LYS A 3 38.93 37.59 -1.29
N ARG A 4 39.02 38.50 -0.32
CA ARG A 4 37.93 38.95 0.57
C ARG A 4 36.87 39.68 -0.27
N ARG A 5 35.58 39.44 -0.03
CA ARG A 5 34.50 40.35 -0.44
C ARG A 5 33.99 41.10 0.80
N LYS A 6 33.97 42.42 0.68
CA LYS A 6 33.54 43.39 1.68
C LYS A 6 32.03 43.54 1.67
N TRP A 7 31.46 43.75 2.86
CA TRP A 7 30.15 44.34 3.09
C TRP A 7 30.17 45.85 2.80
N LEU A 8 29.03 46.39 2.33
CA LEU A 8 28.72 47.81 2.42
C LEU A 8 27.20 47.97 2.61
N ILE A 9 26.88 48.63 3.71
CA ILE A 9 25.57 49.12 4.13
C ILE A 9 25.40 50.54 3.57
N SER A 10 24.20 50.90 3.12
CA SER A 10 23.70 52.28 3.19
C SER A 10 22.17 52.32 3.23
N LEU A 11 21.68 53.38 3.83
CA LEU A 11 20.49 53.52 4.68
C LEU A 11 19.68 54.72 4.15
N VAL A 12 18.33 54.60 4.12
CA VAL A 12 17.27 55.67 4.16
C VAL A 12 17.21 56.63 2.94
N VAL A 13 16.11 57.25 2.47
CA VAL A 13 14.80 57.66 3.03
C VAL A 13 13.77 57.92 1.91
N LEU A 14 12.49 57.92 2.33
CA LEU A 14 11.38 58.84 1.97
C LEU A 14 10.35 58.35 0.95
N GLY A 15 9.11 58.22 1.47
CA GLY A 15 7.94 57.77 0.75
C GLY A 15 7.14 58.87 0.07
N VAL A 16 6.18 58.43 -0.72
CA VAL A 16 5.04 59.22 -1.19
C VAL A 16 3.81 58.32 -1.09
N ILE A 17 2.88 58.72 -0.23
CA ILE A 17 1.53 58.18 -0.15
C ILE A 17 0.71 58.89 -1.23
N MET A 18 0.24 58.16 -2.24
CA MET A 18 -0.85 58.64 -3.11
C MET A 18 -2.15 57.94 -2.70
N GLY A 19 -3.07 58.73 -2.15
CA GLY A 19 -4.44 58.32 -1.89
C GLY A 19 -5.25 58.26 -3.18
N PHE A 20 -5.86 57.12 -3.46
CA PHE A 20 -6.92 57.00 -4.45
C PHE A 20 -8.27 57.10 -3.73
N SER A 21 -9.04 58.14 -4.07
CA SER A 21 -10.43 58.28 -3.65
C SER A 21 -11.30 57.25 -4.36
N VAL A 22 -12.02 56.45 -3.57
CA VAL A 22 -13.08 55.54 -4.06
C VAL A 22 -14.41 56.31 -4.10
N PRO A 23 -15.19 56.30 -5.19
CA PRO A 23 -16.51 56.90 -5.19
C PRO A 23 -17.51 56.01 -4.42
N LYS A 24 -18.31 56.63 -3.53
CA LYS A 24 -19.46 55.97 -2.88
C LYS A 24 -20.51 55.58 -3.93
N PRO A 25 -21.06 54.35 -3.91
CA PRO A 25 -22.22 54.02 -4.74
C PRO A 25 -23.51 54.58 -4.11
N LYS A 26 -24.38 55.10 -4.98
CA LYS A 26 -25.74 55.55 -4.64
C LYS A 26 -26.64 54.35 -4.32
N ALA A 27 -27.52 54.55 -3.36
CA ALA A 27 -28.55 53.60 -2.94
C ALA A 27 -29.64 53.41 -4.02
N GLY A 28 -30.15 52.18 -4.10
CA GLY A 28 -31.47 51.86 -4.66
C GLY A 28 -31.45 50.82 -5.79
N ILE A 29 -31.84 49.59 -5.48
CA ILE A 29 -32.99 48.86 -6.07
C ILE A 29 -33.07 47.50 -5.36
N ASN A 30 -34.27 47.21 -4.83
CA ASN A 30 -34.62 45.97 -4.15
C ASN A 30 -34.51 44.76 -5.09
N GLY A 31 -33.80 43.74 -4.62
CA GLY A 31 -33.83 42.40 -5.15
C GLY A 31 -33.28 41.46 -4.08
N ASP A 32 -34.17 40.73 -3.41
CA ASP A 32 -33.81 39.60 -2.56
C ASP A 32 -33.08 38.56 -3.41
N VAL A 33 -31.75 38.62 -3.42
CA VAL A 33 -30.91 37.51 -3.84
C VAL A 33 -30.54 36.76 -2.57
N SER A 34 -31.22 35.64 -2.37
CA SER A 34 -30.83 34.62 -1.39
C SER A 34 -29.34 34.37 -1.50
N LEU A 35 -28.60 34.83 -0.49
CA LEU A 35 -27.17 34.63 -0.33
C LEU A 35 -26.93 33.26 0.33
N ASP A 36 -27.57 32.23 -0.23
CA ASP A 36 -27.55 30.87 0.27
C ASP A 36 -27.41 29.92 -0.92
N SER A 37 -26.18 29.78 -1.44
CA SER A 37 -25.73 28.63 -2.27
C SER A 37 -24.38 28.86 -2.98
N LEU A 38 -23.37 29.40 -2.29
CA LEU A 38 -21.96 29.17 -2.69
C LEU A 38 -21.13 28.80 -1.46
N ALA A 39 -21.62 27.83 -0.67
CA ALA A 39 -20.71 27.05 0.15
C ALA A 39 -19.76 26.32 -0.81
N VAL A 40 -18.52 26.80 -0.92
CA VAL A 40 -17.45 26.06 -1.58
C VAL A 40 -17.42 24.71 -0.88
N ARG A 41 -17.87 23.65 -1.57
CA ARG A 41 -17.85 22.30 -1.00
C ARG A 41 -16.41 22.02 -0.58
N ASP A 42 -16.21 21.73 0.69
CA ASP A 42 -14.91 21.34 1.24
C ASP A 42 -14.52 19.99 0.62
N THR A 43 -13.85 20.04 -0.54
CA THR A 43 -13.50 18.89 -1.37
C THR A 43 -12.00 18.63 -1.31
N VAL A 44 -11.61 17.37 -1.45
CA VAL A 44 -10.19 17.02 -1.55
C VAL A 44 -9.70 17.33 -2.97
N ALA A 45 -8.64 18.13 -3.07
CA ALA A 45 -8.06 18.49 -4.35
C ALA A 45 -7.53 17.26 -5.11
N LEU A 46 -7.82 17.21 -6.41
CA LEU A 46 -7.34 16.13 -7.27
C LEU A 46 -5.93 16.45 -7.78
N PRO A 47 -4.95 15.54 -7.60
CA PRO A 47 -3.61 15.76 -8.14
C PRO A 47 -3.63 15.86 -9.67
N PRO A 48 -2.72 16.65 -10.26
CA PRO A 48 -2.61 16.74 -11.72
C PRO A 48 -2.16 15.40 -12.31
N LEU A 49 -2.56 15.16 -13.56
CA LEU A 49 -2.08 14.03 -14.36
C LEU A 49 -0.90 14.48 -15.22
N SER A 50 0.20 13.73 -15.21
CA SER A 50 1.29 13.99 -16.16
C SER A 50 1.01 13.36 -17.54
N TYR A 51 0.06 12.42 -17.58
CA TYR A 51 -0.32 11.71 -18.78
C TYR A 51 -1.85 11.54 -18.85
N SER A 52 -2.47 12.09 -19.90
CA SER A 52 -3.93 12.00 -20.12
C SER A 52 -4.25 10.99 -21.23
N MET A 53 -4.75 9.83 -20.83
CA MET A 53 -5.43 8.88 -21.71
C MET A 53 -6.89 8.78 -21.30
N LYS A 54 -7.66 9.87 -21.41
CA LYS A 54 -9.07 9.89 -21.03
C LYS A 54 -9.90 8.92 -21.89
N VAL A 55 -10.15 7.73 -21.37
CA VAL A 55 -11.18 6.80 -21.84
C VAL A 55 -11.95 6.34 -20.61
N GLY A 56 -13.14 6.89 -20.40
CA GLY A 56 -14.02 6.56 -19.26
C GLY A 56 -14.11 7.64 -18.18
N LYS A 57 -14.96 7.39 -17.17
CA LYS A 57 -15.09 8.24 -15.97
C LYS A 57 -13.94 7.95 -15.01
N ASP A 58 -13.35 8.99 -14.44
CA ASP A 58 -12.31 8.93 -13.41
C ASP A 58 -12.96 8.70 -12.03
N THR A 59 -13.76 7.64 -11.89
CA THR A 59 -14.56 7.36 -10.67
C THR A 59 -14.55 5.87 -10.33
N LEU A 60 -14.80 5.54 -9.07
CA LEU A 60 -15.11 4.16 -8.69
C LEU A 60 -16.51 3.76 -9.19
N ILE A 61 -16.69 2.49 -9.51
CA ILE A 61 -17.99 1.86 -9.69
C ILE A 61 -18.41 1.36 -8.31
N LEU A 62 -19.23 2.15 -7.60
CA LEU A 62 -19.75 1.80 -6.28
C LEU A 62 -21.02 0.95 -6.42
N PRO A 63 -21.30 0.05 -5.47
CA PRO A 63 -22.62 -0.58 -5.35
C PRO A 63 -23.70 0.46 -4.99
N ASP A 64 -24.95 0.21 -5.39
CA ASP A 64 -26.08 1.16 -5.20
C ASP A 64 -26.31 1.53 -3.73
N SER A 65 -26.04 0.58 -2.82
CA SER A 65 -25.98 0.87 -1.39
C SER A 65 -24.88 0.01 -0.74
N SER A 66 -23.98 0.63 0.03
CA SER A 66 -23.01 -0.11 0.83
C SER A 66 -22.69 0.61 2.13
N LYS A 67 -23.14 0.01 3.24
CA LYS A 67 -22.84 0.47 4.59
C LYS A 67 -21.33 0.57 4.83
N ALA A 68 -20.55 -0.39 4.32
CA ALA A 68 -19.10 -0.40 4.51
C ALA A 68 -18.41 0.79 3.81
N TRP A 69 -18.84 1.14 2.59
CA TRP A 69 -18.33 2.32 1.88
C TRP A 69 -18.75 3.63 2.54
N ASN A 70 -20.01 3.73 2.98
CA ASN A 70 -20.47 4.89 3.74
C ASN A 70 -19.67 5.06 5.03
N ASN A 71 -19.42 3.97 5.76
CA ASN A 71 -18.59 3.98 6.96
C ASN A 71 -17.17 4.45 6.64
N PHE A 72 -16.52 3.88 5.63
CA PHE A 72 -15.17 4.27 5.23
C PHE A 72 -15.08 5.77 4.89
N PHE A 73 -16.03 6.30 4.11
CA PHE A 73 -16.04 7.73 3.79
C PHE A 73 -16.33 8.61 5.01
N ASN A 74 -17.19 8.17 5.95
CA ASN A 74 -17.42 8.87 7.21
C ASN A 74 -16.18 8.86 8.11
N GLU A 75 -15.38 7.78 8.09
CA GLU A 75 -14.10 7.77 8.78
C GLU A 75 -13.15 8.81 8.17
N LEU A 76 -13.08 8.93 6.82
CA LEU A 76 -12.31 9.98 6.17
C LEU A 76 -12.77 11.39 6.56
N ASP A 77 -14.09 11.63 6.67
CA ASP A 77 -14.62 12.89 7.19
C ASP A 77 -14.14 13.16 8.61
N SER A 78 -14.12 12.13 9.46
CA SER A 78 -13.67 12.27 10.84
C SER A 78 -12.20 12.71 10.92
N LEU A 79 -11.34 12.25 9.99
CA LEU A 79 -9.96 12.73 9.90
C LEU A 79 -9.89 14.19 9.47
N ARG A 80 -10.73 14.61 8.52
CA ARG A 80 -10.82 16.02 8.10
C ARG A 80 -11.34 16.91 9.21
N ALA A 81 -12.27 16.42 10.01
CA ALA A 81 -12.78 17.07 11.22
C ALA A 81 -11.78 17.07 12.39
N GLY A 82 -10.57 16.53 12.20
CA GLY A 82 -9.50 16.59 13.20
C GLY A 82 -9.50 15.46 14.22
N LYS A 83 -10.33 14.42 14.06
CA LYS A 83 -10.36 13.27 14.97
C LYS A 83 -8.98 12.61 15.05
N ASP A 84 -8.53 12.38 16.27
CA ASP A 84 -7.26 11.70 16.55
C ASP A 84 -7.44 10.18 16.43
N THR A 85 -7.40 9.70 15.20
CA THR A 85 -7.53 8.27 14.89
C THR A 85 -6.68 7.91 13.68
N ALA A 86 -6.33 6.63 13.55
CA ALA A 86 -5.76 6.08 12.33
C ALA A 86 -6.81 5.24 11.61
N ILE A 87 -6.90 5.39 10.28
CA ILE A 87 -7.71 4.54 9.40
C ILE A 87 -6.78 3.64 8.62
N THR A 88 -7.07 2.34 8.63
CA THR A 88 -6.24 1.37 7.95
C THR A 88 -6.77 1.06 6.55
N ILE A 89 -5.89 1.18 5.55
CA ILE A 89 -6.13 0.72 4.18
C ILE A 89 -5.14 -0.40 3.87
N VAL A 90 -5.62 -1.53 3.34
CA VAL A 90 -4.77 -2.62 2.85
C VAL A 90 -4.94 -2.72 1.34
N GLN A 91 -3.85 -2.67 0.58
CA GLN A 91 -3.84 -3.02 -0.84
C GLN A 91 -3.11 -4.33 -1.05
N LEU A 92 -3.86 -5.37 -1.38
CA LEU A 92 -3.41 -6.72 -1.67
C LEU A 92 -3.25 -6.90 -3.19
N GLY A 93 -2.15 -7.48 -3.65
CA GLY A 93 -2.00 -7.77 -5.08
C GLY A 93 -0.77 -8.57 -5.48
N ASP A 94 -0.41 -8.44 -6.74
CA ASP A 94 0.65 -9.21 -7.38
C ASP A 94 1.97 -8.41 -7.51
N SER A 95 2.73 -8.65 -8.59
CA SER A 95 3.98 -7.94 -8.89
C SER A 95 3.79 -6.42 -9.08
N HIS A 96 2.60 -5.97 -9.51
CA HIS A 96 2.30 -4.54 -9.66
C HIS A 96 2.25 -3.81 -8.31
N ILE A 97 1.95 -4.53 -7.23
CA ILE A 97 1.89 -4.01 -5.86
C ILE A 97 3.22 -4.27 -5.11
N GLN A 98 3.88 -5.41 -5.34
CA GLN A 98 5.08 -5.81 -4.60
C GLN A 98 6.21 -4.75 -4.66
N ALA A 99 6.41 -4.12 -5.81
CA ALA A 99 7.46 -3.12 -6.01
C ALA A 99 7.17 -1.78 -5.29
N GLY A 100 5.96 -1.56 -4.79
CA GLY A 100 5.60 -0.36 -4.02
C GLY A 100 5.47 0.93 -4.82
N HIS A 101 5.69 0.94 -6.13
CA HIS A 101 5.60 2.17 -6.93
C HIS A 101 4.16 2.67 -7.11
N LEU A 102 3.21 1.77 -7.41
CA LEU A 102 1.79 2.11 -7.54
C LEU A 102 1.20 2.39 -6.17
N SER A 103 1.21 1.38 -5.29
CA SER A 103 0.63 1.45 -3.96
C SER A 103 1.28 2.52 -3.08
N GLY A 104 2.61 2.71 -3.19
CA GLY A 104 3.31 3.79 -2.47
C GLY A 104 2.95 5.19 -2.97
N ARG A 105 2.52 5.35 -4.23
CA ARG A 105 1.95 6.62 -4.71
C ARG A 105 0.56 6.86 -4.14
N VAL A 106 -0.29 5.82 -4.14
CA VAL A 106 -1.63 5.88 -3.53
C VAL A 106 -1.53 6.23 -2.04
N MET A 107 -0.68 5.52 -1.30
CA MET A 107 -0.37 5.77 0.11
C MET A 107 -0.02 7.24 0.36
N ARG A 108 0.96 7.78 -0.36
CA ARG A 108 1.42 9.16 -0.19
C ARG A 108 0.32 10.19 -0.47
N LEU A 109 -0.50 9.97 -1.49
CA LEU A 109 -1.60 10.89 -1.83
C LEU A 109 -2.71 10.86 -0.76
N PHE A 110 -3.09 9.66 -0.29
CA PHE A 110 -4.03 9.53 0.84
C PHE A 110 -3.48 10.19 2.11
N GLN A 111 -2.22 9.95 2.44
CA GLN A 111 -1.61 10.52 3.64
C GLN A 111 -1.42 12.03 3.55
N GLN A 112 -1.15 12.56 2.35
CA GLN A 112 -1.14 14.00 2.12
C GLN A 112 -2.53 14.62 2.35
N ALA A 113 -3.59 13.95 1.94
CA ALA A 113 -4.97 14.45 2.07
C ALA A 113 -5.54 14.29 3.48
N PHE A 114 -5.20 13.21 4.19
CA PHE A 114 -5.89 12.80 5.42
C PHE A 114 -4.97 12.62 6.64
N GLY A 115 -3.66 12.87 6.50
CA GLY A 115 -2.66 12.68 7.55
C GLY A 115 -1.90 11.36 7.43
N ASN A 116 -0.67 11.32 7.99
CA ASN A 116 0.23 10.18 7.92
C ASN A 116 0.32 9.47 9.28
N ALA A 117 -0.30 8.30 9.41
CA ALA A 117 -0.25 7.47 10.62
C ALA A 117 0.91 6.45 10.64
N GLY A 118 1.82 6.54 9.66
CA GLY A 118 3.01 5.71 9.55
C GLY A 118 3.13 4.98 8.21
N ARG A 119 4.23 4.24 8.07
CA ARG A 119 4.58 3.52 6.83
C ARG A 119 3.74 2.26 6.60
N GLY A 120 3.16 1.69 7.65
CA GLY A 120 2.37 0.46 7.57
C GLY A 120 3.24 -0.78 7.41
N TRP A 121 2.75 -1.73 6.61
CA TRP A 121 3.36 -3.06 6.49
C TRP A 121 4.68 -3.01 5.70
N ILE A 122 5.69 -3.71 6.23
CA ILE A 122 6.97 -3.98 5.58
C ILE A 122 7.26 -5.50 5.62
N ALA A 123 7.61 -6.05 4.46
CA ALA A 123 7.91 -7.47 4.29
C ALA A 123 9.42 -7.71 4.14
N PRO A 124 9.93 -8.89 4.54
CA PRO A 124 11.35 -9.25 4.43
C PRO A 124 11.73 -9.68 3.00
N PHE A 125 11.44 -8.85 1.99
CA PHE A 125 11.58 -9.20 0.59
C PHE A 125 13.03 -9.52 0.18
N LYS A 126 14.04 -8.72 0.56
CA LYS A 126 15.44 -9.05 0.27
C LYS A 126 15.92 -10.31 0.94
N LEU A 127 15.56 -10.52 2.20
CA LEU A 127 15.89 -11.76 2.92
C LEU A 127 15.21 -12.97 2.27
N SER A 128 14.05 -12.76 1.62
CA SER A 128 13.39 -13.79 0.83
C SER A 128 14.00 -13.99 -0.57
N LYS A 129 14.92 -13.12 -1.03
CA LYS A 129 15.48 -13.07 -2.40
C LYS A 129 14.44 -12.70 -3.47
N THR A 130 13.65 -11.65 -3.22
CA THR A 130 12.75 -11.05 -4.22
C THR A 130 12.85 -9.53 -4.24
N ASN A 131 12.18 -8.90 -5.20
CA ASN A 131 12.15 -7.45 -5.36
C ASN A 131 11.39 -6.80 -4.18
N GLU A 132 11.83 -5.61 -3.77
CA GLU A 132 11.25 -4.88 -2.65
C GLU A 132 11.00 -3.40 -3.03
N PRO A 133 10.13 -2.69 -2.32
CA PRO A 133 10.02 -1.23 -2.38
C PRO A 133 11.34 -0.53 -2.03
N ASP A 134 11.58 0.63 -2.63
CA ASP A 134 12.83 1.38 -2.47
C ASP A 134 12.84 2.34 -1.27
N ASP A 135 11.84 2.25 -0.37
CA ASP A 135 11.63 3.16 0.75
C ASP A 135 11.95 2.58 2.14
N TYR A 136 12.18 1.26 2.24
CA TYR A 136 12.67 0.61 3.47
C TYR A 136 13.62 -0.57 3.16
N PHE A 137 14.33 -1.04 4.18
CA PHE A 137 15.10 -2.28 4.17
C PHE A 137 14.91 -3.07 5.46
N ILE A 138 14.91 -4.41 5.36
CA ILE A 138 15.13 -5.32 6.50
C ILE A 138 16.42 -6.09 6.22
N LYS A 139 17.47 -5.82 6.99
CA LYS A 139 18.80 -6.42 6.83
C LYS A 139 19.07 -7.41 7.96
N SER A 140 19.91 -8.39 7.69
CA SER A 140 20.34 -9.41 8.64
C SER A 140 21.73 -9.89 8.24
N VAL A 141 22.58 -10.21 9.22
CA VAL A 141 23.87 -10.87 8.96
C VAL A 141 23.68 -12.37 8.71
N ALA A 142 22.61 -12.98 9.22
CA ALA A 142 22.22 -14.35 8.87
C ALA A 142 21.89 -14.44 7.38
N LYS A 143 22.41 -15.48 6.70
CA LYS A 143 22.34 -15.65 5.24
C LYS A 143 21.50 -16.85 4.79
N ASP A 144 21.21 -17.77 5.70
CA ASP A 144 20.56 -19.07 5.50
C ASP A 144 19.03 -18.99 5.55
N TRP A 145 18.44 -17.94 4.95
CA TRP A 145 17.00 -17.76 4.93
C TRP A 145 16.30 -18.68 3.93
N ILE A 146 15.34 -19.46 4.44
CA ILE A 146 14.37 -20.20 3.65
C ILE A 146 13.11 -19.36 3.53
N ALA A 147 12.71 -19.05 2.30
CA ALA A 147 11.52 -18.24 2.02
C ALA A 147 10.32 -19.09 1.60
N GLY A 148 9.17 -18.76 2.19
CA GLY A 148 7.84 -19.26 1.83
C GLY A 148 7.07 -18.15 1.13
N ARG A 149 6.31 -18.48 0.09
CA ARG A 149 5.42 -17.53 -0.61
C ARG A 149 4.09 -18.20 -0.92
N CYS A 150 3.00 -17.43 -0.93
CA CYS A 150 1.66 -17.93 -1.26
C CYS A 150 1.59 -18.58 -2.65
N ILE A 151 2.44 -18.16 -3.59
CA ILE A 151 2.53 -18.70 -4.95
C ILE A 151 3.18 -20.09 -5.06
N GLN A 152 3.82 -20.59 -4.00
CA GLN A 152 4.50 -21.89 -4.04
C GLN A 152 3.50 -23.02 -3.83
N HIS A 153 3.45 -23.97 -4.77
CA HIS A 153 2.60 -25.17 -4.67
C HIS A 153 2.89 -25.96 -3.38
N VAL A 154 4.17 -26.20 -3.09
CA VAL A 154 4.62 -26.72 -1.79
C VAL A 154 5.43 -25.63 -1.10
N ARG A 155 4.82 -25.02 -0.08
CA ARG A 155 5.45 -23.92 0.68
C ARG A 155 6.66 -24.47 1.45
N LYS A 156 7.85 -23.87 1.27
CA LYS A 156 9.08 -24.29 1.97
C LYS A 156 9.08 -23.92 3.46
N THR A 157 8.25 -22.94 3.83
CA THR A 157 8.01 -22.49 5.19
C THR A 157 6.64 -21.81 5.25
N PRO A 158 6.00 -21.70 6.43
CA PRO A 158 4.73 -20.99 6.54
C PRO A 158 4.85 -19.52 6.09
N ILE A 159 3.74 -18.97 5.64
CA ILE A 159 3.60 -17.58 5.21
C ILE A 159 2.81 -16.79 6.23
N GLY A 160 3.10 -15.49 6.29
CA GLY A 160 2.45 -14.55 7.18
C GLY A 160 1.37 -13.71 6.51
N ILE A 161 0.98 -12.66 7.23
CA ILE A 161 0.07 -11.57 6.80
C ILE A 161 0.38 -11.08 5.38
N GLY A 162 1.66 -10.93 5.03
CA GLY A 162 2.08 -10.43 3.71
C GLY A 162 2.10 -11.46 2.58
N GLY A 163 1.65 -12.69 2.82
CA GLY A 163 1.75 -13.79 1.85
C GLY A 163 3.17 -14.34 1.68
N ILE A 164 4.10 -13.91 2.53
CA ILE A 164 5.52 -14.33 2.57
C ILE A 164 5.90 -14.66 4.02
N GLY A 165 6.84 -15.59 4.19
CA GLY A 165 7.53 -15.83 5.46
C GLY A 165 8.99 -16.19 5.22
N ILE A 166 9.86 -15.88 6.18
CA ILE A 166 11.27 -16.28 6.19
C ILE A 166 11.57 -17.13 7.42
N LYS A 167 12.40 -18.14 7.25
CA LYS A 167 12.79 -19.08 8.30
C LYS A 167 14.30 -19.29 8.29
N SER A 168 14.92 -19.36 9.46
CA SER A 168 16.34 -19.72 9.61
C SER A 168 16.53 -20.60 10.85
N VAL A 169 17.49 -21.52 10.78
CA VAL A 169 17.90 -22.34 11.93
C VAL A 169 19.14 -21.77 12.63
N SER A 170 19.59 -20.57 12.23
CA SER A 170 20.72 -19.91 12.85
C SER A 170 20.50 -19.73 14.36
N PRO A 171 21.52 -20.00 15.20
CA PRO A 171 21.42 -19.88 16.65
C PRO A 171 21.34 -18.43 17.14
N SER A 172 21.48 -17.47 16.22
CA SER A 172 21.39 -16.03 16.47
C SER A 172 20.89 -15.32 15.22
N ILE A 173 19.90 -14.45 15.38
CA ILE A 173 19.29 -13.63 14.33
C ILE A 173 19.40 -12.17 14.74
N ASN A 174 19.79 -11.31 13.80
CA ASN A 174 19.55 -9.88 13.89
C ASN A 174 18.59 -9.44 12.79
N LEU A 175 17.78 -8.43 13.09
CA LEU A 175 16.96 -7.74 12.09
C LEU A 175 17.20 -6.23 12.25
N ASP A 176 17.84 -5.63 11.25
CA ASP A 176 18.01 -4.18 11.15
C ASP A 176 16.93 -3.64 10.20
N VAL A 177 15.92 -3.01 10.78
CA VAL A 177 14.83 -2.35 10.05
C VAL A 177 15.22 -0.89 9.83
N VAL A 178 15.23 -0.44 8.58
CA VAL A 178 15.69 0.89 8.18
C VAL A 178 14.73 1.52 7.18
N ILE A 179 14.29 2.75 7.44
CA ILE A 179 13.62 3.63 6.48
C ILE A 179 14.70 4.33 5.65
N THR A 180 14.54 4.36 4.34
CA THR A 180 15.56 4.96 3.47
C THR A 180 15.54 6.48 3.56
N PRO A 181 16.70 7.17 3.58
CA PRO A 181 16.74 8.62 3.74
C PRO A 181 16.01 9.42 2.65
N ASN A 182 15.94 8.90 1.42
CA ASN A 182 15.38 9.64 0.28
C ASN A 182 13.94 9.20 -0.02
N ASN A 183 13.72 7.95 -0.43
CA ASN A 183 12.38 7.48 -0.82
C ASN A 183 11.46 7.21 0.38
N GLY A 184 12.05 7.06 1.57
CA GLY A 184 11.35 6.85 2.84
C GLY A 184 11.29 8.09 3.73
N ALA A 185 11.76 9.26 3.28
CA ALA A 185 11.66 10.49 4.08
C ALA A 185 10.20 10.75 4.54
N GLY A 186 10.02 11.10 5.81
CA GLY A 186 8.70 11.32 6.42
C GLY A 186 7.99 10.04 6.89
N TYR A 187 8.68 8.90 6.87
CA TYR A 187 8.18 7.60 7.36
C TYR A 187 8.93 7.07 8.58
N GLU A 188 9.60 7.96 9.30
CA GLU A 188 10.11 7.68 10.65
C GLU A 188 8.98 7.14 11.53
N PHE A 189 9.32 6.26 12.45
CA PHE A 189 8.37 5.51 13.27
C PHE A 189 8.81 5.50 14.73
N ASN A 190 7.85 5.30 15.62
CA ASN A 190 8.07 5.13 17.07
C ASN A 190 7.37 3.88 17.61
N GLU A 191 6.65 3.14 16.76
CA GLU A 191 6.07 1.84 17.11
C GLU A 191 6.28 0.86 15.96
N ALA A 192 6.83 -0.31 16.26
CA ALA A 192 7.01 -1.41 15.32
C ALA A 192 6.38 -2.68 15.89
N ILE A 193 5.52 -3.34 15.12
CA ILE A 193 4.88 -4.61 15.49
C ILE A 193 5.50 -5.71 14.64
N LEU A 194 6.28 -6.61 15.25
CA LEU A 194 6.93 -7.75 14.59
C LEU A 194 6.03 -8.98 14.67
N TYR A 195 5.70 -9.53 13.50
CA TYR A 195 4.94 -10.78 13.41
C TYR A 195 5.89 -11.96 13.21
N ARG A 196 5.81 -12.94 14.12
CA ARG A 196 6.68 -14.12 14.15
C ARG A 196 5.91 -15.40 14.48
N GLY A 197 6.49 -16.54 14.12
CA GLY A 197 5.99 -17.85 14.55
C GLY A 197 6.28 -18.12 16.02
N GLU A 198 5.47 -18.96 16.65
CA GLU A 198 5.53 -19.29 18.09
C GLU A 198 6.90 -19.81 18.55
N LYS A 199 7.55 -20.61 17.70
CA LYS A 199 8.88 -21.19 17.96
C LYS A 199 10.03 -20.28 17.51
N SER A 200 9.79 -18.99 17.30
CA SER A 200 10.85 -18.04 16.96
C SER A 200 11.45 -17.47 18.23
N MET A 201 12.77 -17.28 18.26
CA MET A 201 13.40 -16.61 19.38
C MET A 201 12.77 -15.22 19.61
N PRO A 202 12.49 -14.84 20.86
CA PRO A 202 12.14 -13.47 21.19
C PRO A 202 13.23 -12.51 20.73
N MET A 203 12.83 -11.32 20.32
CA MET A 203 13.74 -10.25 19.93
C MET A 203 13.93 -9.27 21.10
N LEU A 204 15.12 -8.69 21.17
CA LEU A 204 15.48 -7.60 22.07
C LEU A 204 15.99 -6.41 21.27
N PRO A 205 15.74 -5.17 21.71
CA PRO A 205 16.36 -4.00 21.13
C PRO A 205 17.89 -4.09 21.21
N ALA A 206 18.54 -3.62 20.15
CA ALA A 206 19.99 -3.56 20.01
C ALA A 206 20.40 -2.19 19.45
N GLY A 207 21.71 -1.99 19.31
CA GLY A 207 22.25 -0.75 18.74
C GLY A 207 22.14 0.46 19.66
N ALA A 208 22.28 1.65 19.06
CA ALA A 208 22.36 2.91 19.79
C ALA A 208 21.05 3.28 20.51
N LEU A 209 19.91 2.83 20.00
CA LEU A 209 18.59 3.15 20.55
C LEU A 209 18.08 2.14 21.58
N LYS A 210 18.81 1.06 21.87
CA LYS A 210 18.30 -0.06 22.69
C LYS A 210 17.63 0.37 24.01
N ASP A 211 18.20 1.37 24.69
CA ASP A 211 17.74 1.83 26.02
C ASP A 211 16.50 2.75 25.91
N SER A 212 16.17 3.22 24.70
CA SER A 212 14.98 4.02 24.38
C SER A 212 13.79 3.18 23.92
N VAL A 213 13.95 1.86 23.79
CA VAL A 213 12.93 0.96 23.24
C VAL A 213 12.29 0.12 24.34
N GLN A 214 11.00 0.34 24.57
CA GLN A 214 10.17 -0.53 25.38
C GLN A 214 9.69 -1.71 24.53
N THR A 215 9.81 -2.92 25.06
CA THR A 215 9.45 -4.16 24.36
C THR A 215 8.27 -4.83 25.05
N PHE A 216 7.21 -5.10 24.30
CA PHE A 216 6.01 -5.80 24.72
C PHE A 216 5.93 -7.11 23.95
N ARG A 217 6.21 -8.24 24.62
CA ARG A 217 6.22 -9.56 23.99
C ARG A 217 4.84 -10.19 24.06
N ALA A 218 4.41 -10.80 22.97
CA ALA A 218 3.23 -11.64 22.99
C ALA A 218 3.56 -13.00 23.60
N ASP A 219 2.78 -13.39 24.60
CA ASP A 219 2.74 -14.74 25.19
C ASP A 219 1.67 -15.62 24.54
N THR A 220 0.67 -15.00 23.92
CA THR A 220 -0.49 -15.64 23.32
C THR A 220 -0.56 -15.33 21.83
N VAL A 221 -0.90 -16.35 21.04
CA VAL A 221 -1.08 -16.19 19.59
C VAL A 221 -2.25 -15.28 19.27
N CYS A 222 -2.06 -14.37 18.32
CA CYS A 222 -3.12 -13.48 17.83
C CYS A 222 -4.03 -14.20 16.82
N VAL A 223 -3.47 -15.15 16.08
CA VAL A 223 -4.14 -16.16 15.24
C VAL A 223 -3.25 -17.40 15.21
N PRO A 224 -3.76 -18.60 14.87
CA PRO A 224 -2.96 -19.83 14.90
C PRO A 224 -1.60 -19.67 14.21
N GLY A 225 -0.51 -19.94 14.94
CA GLY A 225 0.86 -19.87 14.40
C GLY A 225 1.50 -18.48 14.36
N VAL A 226 0.87 -17.42 14.88
CA VAL A 226 1.38 -16.05 14.82
C VAL A 226 1.36 -15.34 16.18
N LEU A 227 2.53 -14.87 16.60
CA LEU A 227 2.74 -13.92 17.70
C LEU A 227 3.07 -12.54 17.13
N ALA A 228 2.70 -11.49 17.87
CA ALA A 228 2.95 -10.09 17.52
C ALA A 228 3.65 -9.37 18.67
N ASP A 229 4.96 -9.17 18.58
CA ASP A 229 5.71 -8.41 19.57
C ASP A 229 5.70 -6.92 19.18
N THR A 230 5.53 -6.01 20.14
CA THR A 230 5.53 -4.57 19.90
C THR A 230 6.77 -3.91 20.51
N PHE A 231 7.42 -3.05 19.73
CA PHE A 231 8.55 -2.23 20.14
C PHE A 231 8.12 -0.77 20.07
N ARG A 232 8.13 -0.07 21.21
CA ARG A 232 7.85 1.37 21.30
C ARG A 232 9.12 2.14 21.57
N ILE A 233 9.47 3.06 20.70
CA ILE A 233 10.64 3.94 20.80
C ILE A 233 10.17 5.29 21.35
N SER A 234 10.96 5.90 22.24
CA SER A 234 10.59 7.18 22.86
C SER A 234 10.52 8.38 21.89
N CYS A 235 11.12 8.25 20.70
CA CYS A 235 11.13 9.25 19.65
C CYS A 235 10.90 8.61 18.28
N LEU A 236 10.56 9.44 17.28
CA LEU A 236 10.56 9.01 15.89
C LEU A 236 11.99 8.69 15.45
N THR A 237 12.15 7.54 14.81
CA THR A 237 13.42 7.04 14.28
C THR A 237 13.23 6.45 12.89
N ASP A 238 14.29 6.47 12.10
CA ASP A 238 14.35 5.75 10.82
C ASP A 238 14.83 4.30 10.98
N THR A 239 15.33 3.93 12.15
CA THR A 239 16.03 2.66 12.37
C THR A 239 15.58 1.97 13.66
N LEU A 240 15.38 0.65 13.56
CA LEU A 240 15.21 -0.26 14.69
C LEU A 240 16.10 -1.48 14.50
N GLN A 241 17.00 -1.73 15.45
CA GLN A 241 17.88 -2.89 15.44
C GLN A 241 17.41 -3.88 16.49
N LEU A 242 17.21 -5.12 16.07
CA LEU A 242 16.76 -6.21 16.93
C LEU A 242 17.76 -7.36 16.92
N GLN A 243 17.96 -7.96 18.09
CA GLN A 243 18.76 -9.17 18.27
C GLN A 243 17.95 -10.25 18.98
N SER A 244 17.98 -11.47 18.45
CA SER A 244 17.30 -12.61 19.08
C SER A 244 17.94 -12.99 20.40
N THR A 245 17.14 -13.43 21.37
CA THR A 245 17.62 -14.01 22.63
C THR A 245 17.11 -15.43 22.84
N ARG A 246 17.99 -16.29 23.35
CA ARG A 246 17.65 -17.66 23.81
C ARG A 246 17.44 -17.73 25.32
N ARG A 247 17.65 -16.61 26.02
CA ARG A 247 17.52 -16.54 27.48
C ARG A 247 16.05 -16.71 27.85
N LYS A 248 15.77 -17.63 28.78
CA LYS A 248 14.44 -17.75 29.37
C LYS A 248 14.15 -16.46 30.16
N GLU A 249 12.95 -15.93 30.00
CA GLU A 249 12.53 -14.71 30.67
C GLU A 249 12.65 -14.82 32.19
N GLY A 250 13.16 -13.78 32.83
CA GLY A 250 13.40 -13.74 34.27
C GLY A 250 14.55 -14.63 34.77
N THR A 251 15.28 -15.34 33.89
CA THR A 251 16.39 -16.21 34.32
C THR A 251 17.66 -15.99 33.50
N ASN A 252 18.77 -16.57 33.97
CA ASN A 252 20.02 -16.62 33.21
C ASN A 252 20.20 -17.88 32.35
N THR A 253 19.16 -18.72 32.28
CA THR A 253 19.20 -20.00 31.58
C THR A 253 19.02 -19.80 30.08
N LEU A 254 19.92 -20.34 29.27
CA LEU A 254 19.80 -20.36 27.82
C LEU A 254 19.04 -21.61 27.38
N ARG A 255 18.05 -21.41 26.50
CA ARG A 255 17.39 -22.52 25.80
C ARG A 255 18.27 -23.00 24.63
N PRO A 256 18.27 -24.30 24.31
CA PRO A 256 18.98 -24.82 23.14
C PRO A 256 18.51 -24.13 21.86
N ALA A 257 19.43 -23.84 20.93
CA ALA A 257 19.07 -23.23 19.65
C ALA A 257 18.09 -24.11 18.84
N SER A 258 18.21 -25.44 18.96
CA SER A 258 17.32 -26.42 18.36
C SER A 258 15.86 -26.35 18.84
N SER A 259 15.58 -25.61 19.92
CA SER A 259 14.21 -25.34 20.37
C SER A 259 13.49 -24.30 19.49
N PHE A 260 14.21 -23.63 18.58
CA PHE A 260 13.69 -22.53 17.78
C PHE A 260 13.77 -22.80 16.28
N THR A 261 12.80 -22.27 15.54
CA THR A 261 12.74 -22.33 14.08
C THR A 261 12.82 -20.96 13.40
N ASN A 262 12.90 -19.88 14.19
CA ASN A 262 13.05 -18.47 13.76
C ASN A 262 12.28 -18.10 12.49
N LEU A 263 10.96 -18.15 12.60
CA LEU A 263 10.01 -17.84 11.54
C LEU A 263 9.50 -16.40 11.69
N TYR A 264 9.77 -15.55 10.71
CA TYR A 264 9.35 -14.14 10.71
C TYR A 264 8.52 -13.83 9.47
N TYR A 265 7.51 -12.98 9.66
CA TYR A 265 6.53 -12.66 8.64
C TYR A 265 6.65 -11.22 8.11
N GLY A 266 7.17 -10.30 8.92
CA GLY A 266 7.29 -8.88 8.59
C GLY A 266 6.97 -8.01 9.78
N LEU A 267 6.88 -6.70 9.55
CA LEU A 267 6.53 -5.72 10.58
C LEU A 267 5.46 -4.74 10.09
N THR A 268 4.72 -4.17 11.04
CA THR A 268 3.94 -2.95 10.84
C THR A 268 4.65 -1.79 11.53
N LEU A 269 4.89 -0.68 10.81
CA LEU A 269 5.53 0.53 11.34
C LEU A 269 4.52 1.67 11.47
N LYS A 270 4.44 2.27 12.66
CA LYS A 270 3.53 3.35 13.04
C LYS A 270 4.31 4.50 13.68
N ASN A 271 3.81 5.72 13.53
CA ASN A 271 4.44 6.94 14.05
C ASN A 271 3.64 7.60 15.19
N GLY A 272 2.52 7.00 15.61
CA GLY A 272 1.62 7.54 16.63
C GLY A 272 0.75 8.70 16.17
N GLY A 273 0.86 9.14 14.91
CA GLY A 273 0.05 10.20 14.35
C GLY A 273 -1.33 9.73 13.88
N ARG A 274 -2.25 10.69 13.75
CA ARG A 274 -3.56 10.50 13.11
C ARG A 274 -3.44 10.44 11.58
N GLY A 275 -4.40 9.79 10.94
CA GLY A 275 -4.54 9.78 9.49
C GLY A 275 -4.58 8.38 8.89
N ILE A 276 -3.95 8.20 7.73
CA ILE A 276 -3.99 6.95 6.98
C ILE A 276 -2.79 6.07 7.32
N LEU A 277 -3.06 4.84 7.75
CA LEU A 277 -2.09 3.76 7.84
C LEU A 277 -2.30 2.83 6.63
N TYR A 278 -1.36 2.85 5.69
CA TYR A 278 -1.49 2.13 4.43
C TYR A 278 -0.58 0.90 4.39
N HIS A 279 -1.15 -0.29 4.18
CA HIS A 279 -0.41 -1.53 4.02
C HIS A 279 -0.40 -1.97 2.56
N SER A 280 0.78 -1.97 1.94
CA SER A 280 0.97 -2.52 0.60
C SER A 280 1.46 -3.96 0.69
N ILE A 281 0.63 -4.92 0.28
CA ILE A 281 0.94 -6.35 0.30
C ILE A 281 0.91 -6.88 -1.12
N GLY A 282 2.09 -7.11 -1.70
CA GLY A 282 2.21 -7.69 -3.04
C GLY A 282 3.10 -8.93 -3.05
N VAL A 283 2.69 -9.96 -3.78
CA VAL A 283 3.54 -11.13 -4.07
C VAL A 283 3.60 -11.35 -5.58
N ASN A 284 4.81 -11.29 -6.14
CA ASN A 284 5.06 -11.44 -7.55
C ASN A 284 4.53 -12.78 -8.06
N GLY A 285 3.69 -12.73 -9.09
CA GLY A 285 3.04 -13.90 -9.68
C GLY A 285 1.77 -14.36 -8.97
N ALA A 286 1.33 -13.66 -7.91
CA ALA A 286 0.12 -14.04 -7.19
C ALA A 286 -1.14 -13.92 -8.05
N MET A 287 -2.05 -14.84 -7.78
CA MET A 287 -3.40 -14.93 -8.31
C MET A 287 -4.37 -15.03 -7.14
N TYR A 288 -5.68 -14.84 -7.38
CA TYR A 288 -6.71 -14.98 -6.35
C TYR A 288 -6.57 -16.29 -5.55
N VAL A 289 -6.43 -17.43 -6.25
CA VAL A 289 -6.28 -18.76 -5.63
C VAL A 289 -5.11 -18.87 -4.65
N ASN A 290 -4.06 -18.06 -4.79
CA ASN A 290 -2.92 -18.12 -3.88
C ASN A 290 -3.24 -17.50 -2.51
N TYR A 291 -4.20 -16.59 -2.46
CA TYR A 291 -4.67 -15.94 -1.23
C TYR A 291 -5.99 -16.52 -0.70
N THR A 292 -6.69 -17.34 -1.49
CA THR A 292 -7.92 -18.06 -1.07
C THR A 292 -7.60 -19.20 -0.09
N ASP A 293 -7.23 -18.80 1.13
CA ASP A 293 -6.88 -19.65 2.25
C ASP A 293 -7.40 -18.97 3.52
N GLU A 294 -8.32 -19.60 4.24
CA GLU A 294 -8.96 -18.99 5.41
C GLU A 294 -7.95 -18.64 6.51
N ALA A 295 -6.91 -19.45 6.69
CA ALA A 295 -5.85 -19.17 7.65
C ALA A 295 -5.03 -17.93 7.25
N TYR A 296 -4.90 -17.67 5.94
CA TYR A 296 -4.30 -16.43 5.46
C TYR A 296 -5.22 -15.22 5.70
N VAL A 297 -6.52 -15.33 5.40
CA VAL A 297 -7.45 -14.20 5.59
C VAL A 297 -7.56 -13.81 7.07
N ARG A 298 -7.53 -14.77 8.01
CA ARG A 298 -7.43 -14.48 9.45
C ARG A 298 -6.20 -13.67 9.82
N GLN A 299 -5.06 -13.98 9.21
CA GLN A 299 -3.83 -13.22 9.41
C GLN A 299 -3.94 -11.81 8.81
N LEU A 300 -4.53 -11.68 7.61
CA LEU A 300 -4.81 -10.37 7.00
C LEU A 300 -5.70 -9.50 7.91
N ALA A 301 -6.66 -10.11 8.60
CA ALA A 301 -7.57 -9.42 9.51
C ALA A 301 -6.88 -8.80 10.75
N LEU A 302 -5.66 -9.23 11.08
CA LEU A 302 -4.85 -8.59 12.14
C LEU A 302 -4.54 -7.13 11.84
N LEU A 303 -4.53 -6.73 10.56
CA LEU A 303 -4.32 -5.34 10.15
C LEU A 303 -5.56 -4.46 10.36
N LYS A 304 -6.73 -5.06 10.61
CA LYS A 304 -8.01 -4.36 10.85
C LYS A 304 -8.33 -3.32 9.75
N PRO A 305 -8.36 -3.69 8.46
CA PRO A 305 -8.63 -2.75 7.39
C PRO A 305 -10.04 -2.15 7.47
N SER A 306 -10.15 -0.82 7.38
CA SER A 306 -11.41 -0.16 7.02
C SER A 306 -11.70 -0.31 5.52
N LEU A 307 -10.64 -0.39 4.71
CA LEU A 307 -10.70 -0.62 3.27
C LEU A 307 -9.69 -1.70 2.85
N LEU A 308 -10.16 -2.69 2.09
CA LEU A 308 -9.34 -3.69 1.41
C LEU A 308 -9.45 -3.50 -0.11
N ILE A 309 -8.32 -3.13 -0.73
CA ILE A 309 -8.15 -3.02 -2.18
C ILE A 309 -7.52 -4.31 -2.69
N ILE A 310 -8.11 -4.94 -3.69
CA ILE A 310 -7.66 -6.22 -4.27
C ILE A 310 -7.26 -6.00 -5.73
N SER A 311 -5.95 -6.05 -6.01
CA SER A 311 -5.33 -5.77 -7.29
C SER A 311 -4.64 -7.02 -7.87
N MET A 312 -5.42 -7.85 -8.54
CA MET A 312 -4.99 -9.11 -9.18
C MET A 312 -5.67 -9.29 -10.54
N GLY A 313 -5.41 -10.40 -11.24
CA GLY A 313 -5.99 -10.71 -12.54
C GLY A 313 -4.98 -10.73 -13.68
N THR A 314 -3.80 -10.11 -13.53
CA THR A 314 -2.78 -10.11 -14.59
C THR A 314 -2.27 -11.53 -14.82
N ASN A 315 -1.84 -12.22 -13.77
CA ASN A 315 -1.19 -13.55 -13.87
C ASN A 315 -2.16 -14.62 -14.38
N GLU A 316 -3.43 -14.56 -13.94
CA GLU A 316 -4.50 -15.46 -14.36
C GLU A 316 -4.67 -15.47 -15.89
N THR A 317 -4.47 -14.31 -16.54
CA THR A 317 -4.66 -14.16 -17.98
C THR A 317 -3.58 -14.84 -18.84
N PHE A 318 -2.45 -15.24 -18.23
CA PHE A 318 -1.35 -15.97 -18.90
C PHE A 318 -1.52 -17.49 -18.87
N GLY A 319 -2.56 -18.00 -18.19
CA GLY A 319 -2.90 -19.42 -18.21
C GLY A 319 -3.14 -19.94 -19.63
N ARG A 320 -2.68 -21.16 -19.92
CA ARG A 320 -2.76 -21.79 -21.27
C ARG A 320 -4.20 -21.83 -21.83
N ARG A 321 -5.20 -21.93 -20.96
CA ARG A 321 -6.63 -21.95 -21.29
C ARG A 321 -7.42 -21.08 -20.31
N PHE A 322 -7.22 -19.76 -20.37
CA PHE A 322 -7.99 -18.83 -19.54
C PHE A 322 -9.51 -19.04 -19.74
N ASN A 323 -10.19 -19.42 -18.66
CA ASN A 323 -11.62 -19.61 -18.58
C ASN A 323 -12.23 -18.50 -17.70
N THR A 324 -13.24 -17.81 -18.22
CA THR A 324 -13.85 -16.66 -17.54
C THR A 324 -14.63 -17.08 -16.30
N ASP A 325 -15.30 -18.23 -16.35
CA ASP A 325 -16.17 -18.72 -15.27
C ASP A 325 -15.32 -19.26 -14.12
N GLU A 326 -14.26 -20.02 -14.43
CA GLU A 326 -13.28 -20.46 -13.44
C GLU A 326 -12.66 -19.26 -12.74
N PHE A 327 -12.21 -18.24 -13.50
CA PHE A 327 -11.64 -17.03 -12.91
C PHE A 327 -12.66 -16.28 -12.03
N SER A 328 -13.92 -16.18 -12.47
CA SER A 328 -14.98 -15.56 -11.65
C SER A 328 -15.18 -16.33 -10.34
N GLY A 329 -15.22 -17.65 -10.39
CA GLY A 329 -15.32 -18.51 -9.20
C GLY A 329 -14.13 -18.36 -8.24
N GLN A 330 -12.93 -18.10 -8.74
CA GLN A 330 -11.76 -17.81 -7.89
C GLN A 330 -11.90 -16.48 -7.12
N ILE A 331 -12.43 -15.44 -7.78
CA ILE A 331 -12.71 -14.14 -7.15
C ILE A 331 -13.79 -14.32 -6.08
N GLU A 332 -14.89 -14.98 -6.42
CA GLU A 332 -16.02 -15.24 -5.52
C GLU A 332 -15.59 -16.04 -4.29
N ALA A 333 -14.78 -17.10 -4.46
CA ALA A 333 -14.25 -17.89 -3.36
C ALA A 333 -13.36 -17.07 -2.41
N PHE A 334 -12.53 -16.17 -2.95
CA PHE A 334 -11.73 -15.28 -2.11
C PHE A 334 -12.60 -14.27 -1.36
N LEU A 335 -13.57 -13.65 -2.06
CA LEU A 335 -14.50 -12.70 -1.45
C LEU A 335 -15.36 -13.33 -0.36
N ALA A 336 -15.77 -14.59 -0.51
CA ALA A 336 -16.51 -15.31 0.53
C ALA A 336 -15.71 -15.39 1.84
N LEU A 337 -14.41 -15.71 1.78
CA LEU A 337 -13.54 -15.73 2.96
C LEU A 337 -13.32 -14.32 3.52
N VAL A 338 -13.10 -13.33 2.66
CA VAL A 338 -12.92 -11.93 3.08
C VAL A 338 -14.18 -11.41 3.79
N LYS A 339 -15.38 -11.58 3.21
CA LYS A 339 -16.63 -11.13 3.82
C LYS A 339 -16.91 -11.83 5.15
N LYS A 340 -16.47 -13.09 5.31
CA LYS A 340 -16.58 -13.84 6.56
C LYS A 340 -15.68 -13.28 7.66
N GLU A 341 -14.39 -13.07 7.36
CA GLU A 341 -13.37 -12.71 8.36
C GLU A 341 -13.21 -11.19 8.54
N LEU A 342 -13.71 -10.38 7.59
CA LEU A 342 -13.65 -8.91 7.54
C LEU A 342 -15.03 -8.28 7.21
N PRO A 343 -16.09 -8.56 8.02
CA PRO A 343 -17.47 -8.20 7.65
C PRO A 343 -17.76 -6.70 7.60
N ASN A 344 -16.92 -5.86 8.23
CA ASN A 344 -17.12 -4.41 8.31
C ASN A 344 -16.19 -3.62 7.36
N THR A 345 -15.39 -4.31 6.54
CA THR A 345 -14.39 -3.70 5.67
C THR A 345 -15.00 -3.34 4.32
N ALA A 346 -14.79 -2.12 3.85
CA ALA A 346 -15.09 -1.75 2.46
C ALA A 346 -14.16 -2.52 1.52
N ILE A 347 -14.71 -3.06 0.42
CA ILE A 347 -13.94 -3.85 -0.54
C ILE A 347 -13.93 -3.13 -1.89
N LEU A 348 -12.73 -2.97 -2.45
CA LEU A 348 -12.50 -2.48 -3.81
C LEU A 348 -11.75 -3.53 -4.63
N LEU A 349 -12.37 -4.04 -5.70
CA LEU A 349 -11.64 -4.79 -6.73
C LEU A 349 -11.03 -3.84 -7.76
N THR A 350 -9.83 -4.13 -8.26
CA THR A 350 -9.26 -3.40 -9.40
C THR A 350 -9.04 -4.34 -10.58
N THR A 351 -9.40 -3.93 -11.79
CA THR A 351 -9.14 -4.74 -13.00
C THR A 351 -7.65 -4.74 -13.36
N PRO A 352 -7.12 -5.75 -14.08
CA PRO A 352 -5.74 -5.71 -14.57
C PRO A 352 -5.60 -4.75 -15.76
N PRO A 353 -4.47 -4.01 -15.88
CA PRO A 353 -4.21 -3.16 -17.04
C PRO A 353 -3.89 -4.01 -18.28
N GLU A 354 -4.08 -3.48 -19.49
CA GLU A 354 -3.76 -4.22 -20.73
C GLU A 354 -2.29 -4.66 -20.76
N CYS A 355 -2.04 -5.92 -21.12
CA CYS A 355 -0.71 -6.47 -21.31
C CYS A 355 -0.58 -7.25 -22.62
N TYR A 356 0.66 -7.54 -23.01
CA TYR A 356 0.99 -8.33 -24.19
C TYR A 356 1.75 -9.59 -23.78
N ARG A 357 1.61 -10.64 -24.59
CA ARG A 357 2.33 -11.91 -24.43
C ARG A 357 3.50 -11.94 -25.40
N ARG A 358 4.64 -12.40 -24.93
CA ARG A 358 5.78 -12.69 -25.81
C ARG A 358 5.56 -14.03 -26.51
N VAL A 359 5.53 -14.01 -27.84
CA VAL A 359 5.37 -15.21 -28.68
C VAL A 359 6.61 -15.37 -29.55
N ARG A 360 6.96 -16.63 -29.84
CA ARG A 360 8.07 -16.96 -30.72
C ARG A 360 7.51 -17.45 -32.05
N SER A 361 7.94 -16.82 -33.14
CA SER A 361 7.70 -17.29 -34.51
C SER A 361 9.07 -17.56 -35.13
N GLY A 362 9.44 -18.84 -35.24
CA GLY A 362 10.78 -19.26 -35.64
C GLY A 362 11.89 -18.72 -34.72
N LYS A 363 12.84 -17.96 -35.28
CA LYS A 363 13.93 -17.30 -34.52
C LYS A 363 13.53 -15.92 -33.97
N GLN A 364 12.41 -15.34 -34.43
CA GLN A 364 11.99 -14.00 -34.02
C GLN A 364 11.08 -14.03 -32.79
N ARG A 365 11.22 -13.01 -31.95
CA ARG A 365 10.36 -12.77 -30.80
C ARG A 365 9.44 -11.60 -31.12
N THR A 366 8.13 -11.83 -31.05
CA THR A 366 7.11 -10.81 -31.25
C THR A 366 6.24 -10.70 -30.00
N TYR A 367 5.50 -9.60 -29.90
CA TYR A 367 4.57 -9.37 -28.82
C TYR A 367 3.16 -9.31 -29.40
N VAL A 368 2.28 -10.17 -28.91
CA VAL A 368 0.87 -10.21 -29.30
C VAL A 368 0.01 -9.73 -28.13
N ARG A 369 -1.10 -9.07 -28.43
CA ARG A 369 -2.04 -8.61 -27.41
C ARG A 369 -2.56 -9.78 -26.57
N ASN A 370 -2.69 -9.59 -25.26
CA ASN A 370 -3.35 -10.55 -24.41
C ASN A 370 -4.86 -10.27 -24.31
N ASP A 371 -5.66 -10.85 -25.20
CA ASP A 371 -7.12 -10.63 -25.21
C ASP A 371 -7.82 -11.15 -23.94
N ASN A 372 -7.19 -12.06 -23.20
CA ASN A 372 -7.71 -12.57 -21.93
C ASN A 372 -7.79 -11.46 -20.87
N THR A 373 -6.93 -10.45 -20.92
CA THR A 373 -6.92 -9.35 -19.94
C THR A 373 -8.21 -8.53 -20.00
N GLU A 374 -8.74 -8.28 -21.20
CA GLU A 374 -10.03 -7.62 -21.37
C GLU A 374 -11.19 -8.50 -20.85
N ARG A 375 -11.11 -9.81 -21.08
CA ARG A 375 -12.08 -10.78 -20.53
C ARG A 375 -12.03 -10.83 -19.00
N ALA A 376 -10.84 -10.80 -18.41
CA ALA A 376 -10.63 -10.75 -16.96
C ALA A 376 -11.14 -9.45 -16.35
N ALA A 377 -10.87 -8.30 -16.96
CA ALA A 377 -11.42 -7.01 -16.53
C ALA A 377 -12.95 -7.02 -16.52
N ARG A 378 -13.58 -7.60 -17.56
CA ARG A 378 -15.03 -7.78 -17.61
C ARG A 378 -15.54 -8.72 -16.50
N ALA A 379 -14.86 -9.84 -16.27
CA ALA A 379 -15.20 -10.78 -15.20
C ALA A 379 -15.16 -10.12 -13.81
N ILE A 380 -14.09 -9.38 -13.49
CA ILE A 380 -13.97 -8.65 -12.22
C ILE A 380 -15.10 -7.64 -12.04
N ARG A 381 -15.47 -6.87 -13.07
CA ARG A 381 -16.61 -5.94 -12.99
C ARG A 381 -17.93 -6.68 -12.75
N ASN A 382 -18.14 -7.81 -13.41
CA ASN A 382 -19.36 -8.61 -13.26
C ASN A 382 -19.45 -9.21 -11.85
N VAL A 383 -18.35 -9.77 -11.33
CA VAL A 383 -18.29 -10.29 -9.96
C VAL A 383 -18.46 -9.15 -8.95
N ALA A 384 -17.83 -7.99 -9.15
CA ALA A 384 -18.00 -6.85 -8.26
C ALA A 384 -19.47 -6.43 -8.15
N LYS A 385 -20.17 -6.36 -9.29
CA LYS A 385 -21.61 -6.08 -9.33
C LYS A 385 -22.42 -7.18 -8.64
N LYS A 386 -22.16 -8.45 -8.94
CA LYS A 386 -22.87 -9.61 -8.35
C LYS A 386 -22.69 -9.67 -6.83
N GLU A 387 -21.49 -9.38 -6.36
CA GLU A 387 -21.10 -9.45 -4.95
C GLU A 387 -21.32 -8.13 -4.19
N GLU A 388 -21.87 -7.11 -4.84
CA GLU A 388 -22.13 -5.78 -4.29
C GLU A 388 -20.89 -5.13 -3.64
N VAL A 389 -19.72 -5.32 -4.27
CA VAL A 389 -18.46 -4.67 -3.89
C VAL A 389 -18.07 -3.64 -4.95
N ALA A 390 -17.25 -2.65 -4.57
CA ALA A 390 -16.85 -1.63 -5.52
C ALA A 390 -15.80 -2.16 -6.51
N CYS A 391 -15.72 -1.51 -7.66
CA CYS A 391 -14.72 -1.81 -8.68
C CYS A 391 -14.06 -0.54 -9.22
N TRP A 392 -12.74 -0.57 -9.37
CA TRP A 392 -12.01 0.40 -10.19
C TRP A 392 -11.52 -0.28 -11.46
N ASP A 393 -12.04 0.19 -12.60
CA ASP A 393 -11.73 -0.38 -13.89
C ASP A 393 -10.45 0.23 -14.49
N LEU A 394 -9.30 -0.17 -13.95
CA LEU A 394 -7.96 0.21 -14.41
C LEU A 394 -7.74 -0.12 -15.90
N PHE A 395 -8.27 -1.23 -16.41
CA PHE A 395 -8.20 -1.59 -17.83
C PHE A 395 -8.74 -0.46 -18.71
N THR A 396 -9.98 -0.02 -18.46
CA THR A 396 -10.61 1.06 -19.22
C THR A 396 -9.93 2.40 -18.93
N THR A 397 -9.66 2.70 -17.64
CA THR A 397 -9.05 3.96 -17.19
C THR A 397 -7.69 4.22 -17.83
N THR A 398 -6.90 3.18 -18.06
CA THR A 398 -5.60 3.29 -18.75
C THR A 398 -5.72 3.36 -20.27
N GLY A 399 -6.93 3.33 -20.83
CA GLY A 399 -7.23 3.46 -22.26
C GLY A 399 -7.76 2.20 -22.94
N GLY A 400 -8.00 1.12 -22.20
CA GLY A 400 -8.55 -0.12 -22.71
C GLY A 400 -7.72 -0.77 -23.81
N LYS A 401 -8.40 -1.24 -24.87
CA LYS A 401 -7.75 -1.90 -26.01
C LYS A 401 -6.69 -0.99 -26.66
N ASN A 402 -5.49 -1.54 -26.85
CA ASN A 402 -4.29 -0.87 -27.37
C ASN A 402 -3.63 0.15 -26.41
N SER A 403 -4.04 0.24 -25.14
CA SER A 403 -3.35 1.09 -24.17
C SER A 403 -1.91 0.67 -23.96
N CYS A 404 -1.60 -0.62 -23.92
CA CYS A 404 -0.23 -1.13 -23.72
C CYS A 404 0.77 -0.51 -24.70
N ARG A 405 0.40 -0.39 -25.98
CA ARG A 405 1.28 0.23 -27.00
C ARG A 405 1.52 1.71 -26.72
N LYS A 406 0.48 2.44 -26.31
CA LYS A 406 0.54 3.87 -26.00
C LYS A 406 1.42 4.13 -24.77
N TRP A 407 1.20 3.39 -23.69
CA TRP A 407 2.02 3.47 -22.48
C TRP A 407 3.49 3.11 -22.76
N HIS A 408 3.73 2.11 -23.62
CA HIS A 408 5.07 1.75 -24.05
C HIS A 408 5.74 2.85 -24.90
N SER A 409 5.04 3.44 -25.87
CA SER A 409 5.59 4.56 -26.66
C SER A 409 5.90 5.79 -25.81
N SER A 410 5.12 6.01 -24.76
CA SER A 410 5.32 7.10 -23.78
C SER A 410 6.38 6.78 -22.72
N ARG A 411 7.09 5.64 -22.83
CA ARG A 411 8.10 5.16 -21.85
C ARG A 411 7.55 4.91 -20.44
N LEU A 412 6.23 4.75 -20.30
CA LEU A 412 5.56 4.43 -19.04
C LEU A 412 5.39 2.92 -18.83
N MET A 413 5.61 2.10 -19.87
CA MET A 413 5.58 0.64 -19.78
C MET A 413 6.95 0.03 -20.05
N GLY A 414 7.27 -1.04 -19.31
CA GLY A 414 8.48 -1.82 -19.46
C GLY A 414 8.54 -2.58 -20.79
N ARG A 415 9.76 -3.02 -21.15
CA ARG A 415 10.03 -3.72 -22.42
C ARG A 415 9.32 -5.08 -22.55
N ASP A 416 8.92 -5.67 -21.43
CA ASP A 416 8.19 -6.94 -21.39
C ASP A 416 6.70 -6.79 -21.75
N ARG A 417 6.20 -5.55 -21.80
CA ARG A 417 4.81 -5.19 -22.09
C ARG A 417 3.79 -5.79 -21.11
N ILE A 418 4.24 -6.02 -19.88
CA ILE A 418 3.43 -6.49 -18.75
C ILE A 418 3.57 -5.51 -17.60
N HIS A 419 4.81 -5.21 -17.20
CA HIS A 419 5.10 -4.33 -16.08
C HIS A 419 5.31 -2.89 -16.55
N PHE A 420 5.11 -1.95 -15.62
CA PHE A 420 5.29 -0.52 -15.87
C PHE A 420 6.64 -0.02 -15.38
N THR A 421 7.06 1.14 -15.86
CA THR A 421 8.17 1.89 -15.27
C THR A 421 7.74 2.48 -13.92
N LYS A 422 8.68 3.01 -13.12
CA LYS A 422 8.36 3.66 -11.84
C LYS A 422 7.35 4.79 -12.07
N GLU A 423 7.58 5.59 -13.10
CA GLU A 423 6.72 6.69 -13.53
C GLU A 423 5.35 6.18 -13.98
N GLY A 424 5.30 5.10 -14.77
CA GLY A 424 4.03 4.51 -15.20
C GLY A 424 3.18 3.99 -14.04
N TYR A 425 3.81 3.36 -13.03
CA TYR A 425 3.10 2.95 -11.81
C TYR A 425 2.65 4.14 -10.97
N GLN A 426 3.43 5.21 -10.89
CA GLN A 426 3.03 6.44 -10.21
C GLN A 426 1.83 7.11 -10.88
N GLU A 427 1.74 7.09 -12.21
CA GLU A 427 0.54 7.57 -12.91
C GLU A 427 -0.68 6.70 -12.59
N GLN A 428 -0.54 5.37 -12.57
CA GLN A 428 -1.65 4.49 -12.14
C GLN A 428 -2.08 4.75 -10.69
N GLY A 429 -1.14 4.96 -9.78
CA GLY A 429 -1.46 5.29 -8.39
C GLY A 429 -2.16 6.64 -8.25
N THR A 430 -1.78 7.61 -9.09
CA THR A 430 -2.45 8.92 -9.16
C THR A 430 -3.87 8.79 -9.70
N LEU A 431 -4.08 8.00 -10.77
CA LEU A 431 -5.41 7.70 -11.31
C LEU A 431 -6.31 7.01 -10.27
N LEU A 432 -5.79 6.03 -9.52
CA LEU A 432 -6.57 5.37 -8.48
C LEU A 432 -7.00 6.35 -7.38
N PHE A 433 -6.07 7.17 -6.87
CA PHE A 433 -6.41 8.18 -5.87
C PHE A 433 -7.44 9.19 -6.37
N ARG A 434 -7.30 9.65 -7.62
CA ARG A 434 -8.28 10.55 -8.23
C ARG A 434 -9.65 9.91 -8.32
N ALA A 435 -9.75 8.65 -8.77
CA ALA A 435 -11.02 7.93 -8.81
C ALA A 435 -11.68 7.82 -7.44
N PHE A 436 -10.91 7.57 -6.38
CA PHE A 436 -11.40 7.62 -5.00
C PHE A 436 -11.95 8.99 -4.62
N MET A 437 -11.17 10.05 -4.85
CA MET A 437 -11.54 11.40 -4.42
C MET A 437 -12.70 11.96 -5.23
N GLU A 438 -12.81 11.64 -6.52
CA GLU A 438 -13.98 11.98 -7.34
C GLU A 438 -15.24 11.29 -6.79
N SER A 439 -15.17 10.01 -6.43
CA SER A 439 -16.30 9.33 -5.78
C SER A 439 -16.63 9.91 -4.40
N TYR A 440 -15.62 10.25 -3.60
CA TYR A 440 -15.79 10.78 -2.24
C TYR A 440 -16.34 12.23 -2.23
N ASN A 441 -15.86 13.08 -3.14
CA ASN A 441 -16.28 14.49 -3.25
C ASN A 441 -17.69 14.65 -3.82
N ASN A 442 -18.18 13.66 -4.57
CA ASN A 442 -19.49 13.69 -5.26
C ASN A 442 -20.53 12.74 -4.66
N ARG A 443 -20.27 12.16 -3.48
CA ARG A 443 -21.20 11.23 -2.81
C ARG A 443 -22.44 11.91 -2.23
#